data_AF-A0A2A5ARN9-F1
#
_entry.id   AF-A0A2A5ARN9-F1
#
_cell.length_a   1.000
_cell.length_b   1.000
_cell.length_c   1.000
_cell.angle_alpha   90.00
_cell.angle_beta   90.00
_cell.angle_gamma   90.00
#
_symmetry.space_group_name_H-M   'P 1'
#
loop_
_entity.id
_entity.type
_entity.pdbx_description
1 polymer ?
#
loop_
_entity_poly.entity_id
_entity_poly.type
_entity_poly.pdbx_seq_one_letter_code
_entity_poly.pdbx_strand_id
1 'polypeptide(L)'
;MKILWFVVDLIATNEDVTSSFASTRRRCLEVLRGFGRAGVQADIELVRVNQELKLDAGVFENASLAIVGKMIFDFSDIASHLKKNNIPIICDGVDLYDDETVRQKAIGWADYLTFSTHSFYRPLPEAAEKPCFSIPDIQEGTVQPVSVPGVEVEVIKLMWYGSEVEWGSLLETVQQLKELQEFSIELLILGSAVPAEALTGLNNELPKNVVIEHLPWRYALYTERLSGIDFVLLPYPPAEAVGELVGDPIVSALWHGKMILACSAWTEHHLHDFIGTTDDVTDGVRVFMTRLNSVANLIMKGQAFIEENNSLKVGTLKWIEVIEEVTQESLLGEDPALQSESTPGVKLKMGAVNRSGDDSALTDYVHIGDKDSDGADVVCDLKTLSKFQTDTADEILSVDNIDQFYQWEVGDVLKSWARVLKPGGALVIECADFSMACEQFLKESVAGNTANTLKLIYGDPAQRNPCEHPKWGYTSESLKRLMLACGLEGVELQTRSGMDHSNSDNRIRMVGIKPTV
;
A
#
# COMPACT_ATOMS: atom_id res chain seq x y z
N MET A 1 -12.53 -24.85 -8.45
CA MET A 1 -12.04 -24.45 -9.78
C MET A 1 -10.53 -24.65 -9.89
N LYS A 2 -10.00 -25.12 -11.02
CA LYS A 2 -8.55 -25.17 -11.30
C LYS A 2 -8.17 -24.12 -12.34
N ILE A 3 -7.20 -23.26 -12.05
CA ILE A 3 -6.70 -22.21 -12.93
C ILE A 3 -5.24 -22.48 -13.28
N LEU A 4 -4.93 -22.53 -14.57
CA LEU A 4 -3.56 -22.58 -15.07
C LEU A 4 -3.08 -21.17 -15.34
N TRP A 5 -2.07 -20.70 -14.61
CA TRP A 5 -1.49 -19.38 -14.81
C TRP A 5 -0.10 -19.50 -15.43
N PHE A 6 -0.01 -19.20 -16.72
CA PHE A 6 1.23 -19.24 -17.49
C PHE A 6 2.06 -17.98 -17.23
N VAL A 7 3.25 -18.18 -16.69
CA VAL A 7 4.16 -17.12 -16.26
C VAL A 7 5.58 -17.36 -16.75
N VAL A 8 6.36 -16.30 -16.86
CA VAL A 8 7.77 -16.35 -17.28
C VAL A 8 8.66 -15.79 -16.20
N ASP A 9 9.93 -16.21 -16.21
CA ASP A 9 10.97 -15.69 -15.34
C ASP A 9 10.60 -15.63 -13.83
N LEU A 10 10.16 -16.76 -13.28
CA LEU A 10 10.04 -16.91 -11.83
C LEU A 10 11.43 -17.12 -11.20
N ILE A 11 11.75 -16.25 -10.24
CA ILE A 11 12.97 -16.26 -9.45
C ILE A 11 12.59 -16.64 -8.02
N ALA A 12 12.91 -17.87 -7.62
CA ALA A 12 12.75 -18.32 -6.25
C ALA A 12 13.92 -17.82 -5.40
N THR A 13 13.62 -17.23 -4.24
CA THR A 13 14.59 -16.87 -3.20
C THR A 13 14.32 -17.71 -1.95
N ASN A 14 15.17 -17.59 -0.93
CA ASN A 14 15.00 -18.34 0.33
C ASN A 14 13.72 -17.93 1.10
N GLU A 15 13.18 -16.75 0.82
CA GLU A 15 12.07 -16.15 1.59
C GLU A 15 10.82 -15.90 0.74
N ASP A 16 10.94 -15.77 -0.59
CA ASP A 16 9.82 -15.44 -1.48
C ASP A 16 10.08 -15.79 -2.96
N VAL A 17 9.03 -15.73 -3.79
CA VAL A 17 9.09 -15.82 -5.26
C VAL A 17 8.94 -14.42 -5.86
N THR A 18 9.79 -14.08 -6.83
CA THR A 18 9.77 -12.79 -7.55
C THR A 18 10.02 -12.98 -9.05
N SER A 19 10.13 -11.89 -9.82
CA SER A 19 10.44 -11.90 -11.25
C SER A 19 11.20 -10.64 -11.66
N SER A 20 12.00 -10.69 -12.73
CA SER A 20 12.56 -9.46 -13.32
C SER A 20 11.52 -8.60 -14.03
N PHE A 21 10.39 -9.19 -14.46
CA PHE A 21 9.30 -8.49 -15.15
C PHE A 21 8.26 -7.92 -14.18
N ALA A 22 7.95 -6.62 -14.34
CA ALA A 22 6.90 -5.95 -13.58
C ALA A 22 5.52 -6.58 -13.83
N SER A 23 5.21 -6.98 -15.06
CA SER A 23 3.94 -7.65 -15.38
C SER A 23 3.78 -8.93 -14.57
N THR A 24 4.81 -9.77 -14.46
CA THR A 24 4.74 -11.00 -13.64
C THR A 24 4.59 -10.67 -12.15
N ARG A 25 5.33 -9.70 -11.62
CA ARG A 25 5.23 -9.32 -10.20
C ARG A 25 3.84 -8.76 -9.86
N ARG A 26 3.38 -7.75 -10.59
CA ARG A 26 2.17 -6.97 -10.27
C ARG A 26 0.87 -7.62 -10.74
N ARG A 27 0.90 -8.30 -11.89
CA ARG A 27 -0.30 -8.88 -12.51
C ARG A 27 -0.51 -10.34 -12.16
N CYS A 28 0.49 -11.01 -11.58
CA CYS A 28 0.37 -12.39 -11.11
C CYS A 28 0.73 -12.53 -9.63
N LEU A 29 1.99 -12.29 -9.23
CA LEU A 29 2.43 -12.61 -7.87
C LEU A 29 1.70 -11.81 -6.79
N GLU A 30 1.51 -10.50 -6.98
CA GLU A 30 0.69 -9.68 -6.07
C GLU A 30 -0.78 -10.10 -6.07
N VAL A 31 -1.32 -10.50 -7.23
CA VAL A 31 -2.70 -11.00 -7.31
C VAL A 31 -2.85 -12.29 -6.48
N LEU A 32 -1.90 -13.21 -6.55
CA LEU A 32 -1.91 -14.43 -5.75
C LEU A 32 -1.82 -14.13 -4.24
N ARG A 33 -1.02 -13.15 -3.84
CA ARG A 33 -0.99 -12.68 -2.44
C ARG A 33 -2.35 -12.11 -2.03
N GLY A 34 -2.97 -11.34 -2.92
CA GLY A 34 -4.32 -10.82 -2.76
C GLY A 34 -5.37 -11.91 -2.62
N PHE A 35 -5.37 -12.91 -3.49
CA PHE A 35 -6.26 -14.07 -3.44
C PHE A 35 -6.13 -14.85 -2.14
N GLY A 36 -4.91 -15.04 -1.64
CA GLY A 36 -4.67 -15.64 -0.34
C GLY A 36 -5.32 -14.86 0.81
N ARG A 37 -5.29 -13.52 0.77
CA ARG A 37 -5.95 -12.65 1.76
C ARG A 37 -7.46 -12.61 1.61
N ALA A 38 -7.96 -12.66 0.38
CA ALA A 38 -9.38 -12.64 0.07
C ALA A 38 -10.08 -13.99 0.31
N GLY A 39 -9.33 -15.07 0.56
CA GLY A 39 -9.88 -16.40 0.80
C GLY A 39 -10.40 -17.09 -0.47
N VAL A 40 -9.76 -16.83 -1.61
CA VAL A 40 -10.12 -17.42 -2.91
C VAL A 40 -10.00 -18.95 -2.86
N GLN A 41 -11.06 -19.66 -3.26
CA GLN A 41 -11.16 -21.11 -3.28
C GLN A 41 -10.90 -21.67 -4.69
N ALA A 42 -9.73 -21.36 -5.25
CA ALA A 42 -9.27 -21.91 -6.51
C ALA A 42 -7.91 -22.62 -6.35
N ASP A 43 -7.76 -23.73 -7.06
CA ASP A 43 -6.48 -24.39 -7.23
C ASP A 43 -5.73 -23.68 -8.36
N ILE A 44 -4.73 -22.88 -8.01
CA ILE A 44 -3.97 -22.07 -8.98
C ILE A 44 -2.61 -22.69 -9.20
N GLU A 45 -2.41 -23.23 -10.39
CA GLU A 45 -1.15 -23.84 -10.81
C GLU A 45 -0.35 -22.84 -11.65
N LEU A 46 0.80 -22.39 -11.11
CA LEU A 46 1.74 -21.56 -11.85
C LEU A 46 2.53 -22.43 -12.83
N VAL A 47 2.29 -22.25 -14.12
CA VAL A 47 2.98 -22.97 -15.19
C VAL A 47 4.10 -22.09 -15.74
N ARG A 48 5.34 -22.43 -15.40
CA ARG A 48 6.51 -21.71 -15.89
C ARG A 48 6.74 -22.01 -17.37
N VAL A 49 6.78 -20.97 -18.20
CA VAL A 49 6.99 -21.10 -19.65
C VAL A 49 8.45 -20.84 -20.02
N ASN A 50 9.01 -21.74 -20.81
CA ASN A 50 10.33 -21.62 -21.44
C ASN A 50 10.29 -22.26 -22.84
N GLN A 51 11.35 -22.07 -23.64
CA GLN A 51 11.43 -22.60 -25.02
C GLN A 51 11.35 -24.13 -25.12
N GLU A 52 11.62 -24.85 -24.03
CA GLU A 52 11.65 -26.31 -23.98
C GLU A 52 10.39 -26.90 -23.32
N LEU A 53 9.38 -26.06 -23.03
CA LEU A 53 8.21 -26.47 -22.27
C LEU A 53 7.48 -27.60 -22.99
N LYS A 54 7.53 -28.79 -22.40
CA LYS A 54 6.70 -29.94 -22.78
C LYS A 54 5.71 -30.16 -21.67
N LEU A 55 4.45 -29.83 -21.91
CA LEU A 55 3.37 -30.07 -20.96
C LEU A 55 2.84 -31.48 -21.15
N ASP A 56 2.85 -32.25 -20.07
CA ASP A 56 2.13 -33.52 -20.02
C ASP A 56 0.63 -33.25 -20.08
N ALA A 57 -0.13 -34.11 -20.75
CA ALA A 57 -1.58 -33.95 -20.90
C ALA A 57 -2.31 -33.82 -19.55
N GLY A 58 -1.75 -34.39 -18.47
CA GLY A 58 -2.30 -34.30 -17.11
C GLY A 58 -2.31 -32.90 -16.51
N VAL A 59 -1.46 -31.97 -16.99
CA VAL A 59 -1.46 -30.57 -16.50
C VAL A 59 -2.81 -29.91 -16.78
N PHE A 60 -3.42 -30.22 -17.93
CA PHE A 60 -4.69 -29.66 -18.36
C PHE A 60 -5.92 -30.35 -17.76
N GLU A 61 -5.72 -31.46 -17.04
CA GLU A 61 -6.84 -32.23 -16.50
C GLU A 61 -7.62 -31.40 -15.48
N ASN A 62 -8.94 -31.28 -15.69
CA ASN A 62 -9.87 -30.51 -14.88
C ASN A 62 -9.58 -29.00 -14.79
N ALA A 63 -8.75 -28.43 -15.68
CA ALA A 63 -8.55 -26.99 -15.75
C ALA A 63 -9.85 -26.29 -16.21
N SER A 64 -10.27 -25.26 -15.48
CA SER A 64 -11.45 -24.44 -15.78
C SER A 64 -11.10 -23.14 -16.49
N LEU A 65 -9.85 -22.69 -16.40
CA LEU A 65 -9.38 -21.43 -16.97
C LEU A 65 -7.87 -21.48 -17.22
N ALA A 66 -7.42 -20.83 -18.30
CA ALA A 66 -6.03 -20.51 -18.54
C ALA A 66 -5.82 -18.98 -18.57
N ILE A 67 -4.85 -18.48 -17.81
CA ILE A 67 -4.41 -17.08 -17.82
C ILE A 67 -2.98 -17.04 -18.36
N VAL A 68 -2.73 -16.22 -19.39
CA VAL A 68 -1.39 -16.02 -19.95
C VAL A 68 -0.90 -14.61 -19.60
N GLY A 69 0.05 -14.53 -18.66
CA GLY A 69 0.52 -13.26 -18.10
C GLY A 69 1.50 -12.49 -18.98
N LYS A 70 2.63 -13.11 -19.37
CA LYS A 70 3.60 -12.51 -20.29
C LYS A 70 3.88 -13.41 -21.49
N MET A 71 3.82 -12.81 -22.68
CA MET A 71 3.86 -13.49 -23.97
C MET A 71 5.17 -13.20 -24.69
N ILE A 72 6.22 -13.95 -24.36
CA ILE A 72 7.54 -13.87 -25.02
C ILE A 72 7.83 -15.09 -25.92
N PHE A 73 6.90 -16.04 -25.99
CA PHE A 73 7.00 -17.24 -26.82
C PHE A 73 5.69 -17.49 -27.57
N ASP A 74 5.73 -18.37 -28.58
CA ASP A 74 4.52 -18.79 -29.28
C ASP A 74 3.72 -19.82 -28.46
N PHE A 75 2.52 -19.43 -28.04
CA PHE A 75 1.60 -20.28 -27.28
C PHE A 75 0.61 -21.07 -28.16
N SER A 76 0.74 -21.02 -29.49
CA SER A 76 -0.28 -21.56 -30.42
C SER A 76 -0.62 -23.04 -30.19
N ASP A 77 0.38 -23.88 -29.88
CA ASP A 77 0.15 -25.31 -29.62
C ASP A 77 -0.61 -25.54 -28.30
N ILE A 78 -0.24 -24.80 -27.25
CA ILE A 78 -0.91 -24.84 -25.94
C ILE A 78 -2.35 -24.32 -26.08
N ALA A 79 -2.52 -23.18 -26.76
CA ALA A 79 -3.83 -22.58 -26.97
C ALA A 79 -4.74 -23.48 -27.82
N SER A 80 -4.20 -24.18 -28.82
CA SER A 80 -4.95 -25.17 -29.60
C SER A 80 -5.43 -26.33 -28.73
N HIS A 81 -4.59 -26.78 -27.78
CA HIS A 81 -4.96 -27.81 -26.81
C HIS A 81 -6.05 -27.33 -25.85
N LEU A 82 -5.90 -26.13 -25.28
CA LEU A 82 -6.89 -25.53 -24.37
C LEU A 82 -8.26 -25.39 -25.06
N LYS A 83 -8.28 -24.86 -26.29
CA LYS A 83 -9.50 -24.72 -27.11
C LYS A 83 -10.15 -26.06 -27.41
N LYS A 84 -9.37 -27.09 -27.76
CA LYS A 84 -9.89 -28.44 -28.01
C LYS A 84 -10.62 -29.02 -26.79
N ASN A 85 -10.22 -28.62 -25.59
CA ASN A 85 -10.83 -29.06 -24.33
C ASN A 85 -11.85 -28.04 -23.76
N ASN A 86 -12.23 -27.02 -24.51
CA ASN A 86 -13.15 -25.94 -24.09
C ASN A 86 -12.69 -25.19 -22.83
N ILE A 87 -11.39 -25.02 -22.64
CA ILE A 87 -10.82 -24.24 -21.54
C ILE A 87 -10.68 -22.79 -22.03
N PRO A 88 -11.38 -21.80 -21.43
CA PRO A 88 -11.28 -20.41 -21.83
C PRO A 88 -9.88 -19.86 -21.58
N ILE A 89 -9.46 -18.93 -22.44
CA ILE A 89 -8.14 -18.31 -22.37
C ILE A 89 -8.27 -16.80 -22.15
N ILE A 90 -7.76 -16.33 -21.01
CA ILE A 90 -7.51 -14.91 -20.74
C ILE A 90 -6.05 -14.60 -21.11
N CYS A 91 -5.85 -13.67 -22.03
CA CYS A 91 -4.55 -13.10 -22.30
C CYS A 91 -4.39 -11.77 -21.58
N ASP A 92 -3.35 -11.66 -20.76
CA ASP A 92 -3.01 -10.40 -20.13
C ASP A 92 -2.21 -9.50 -21.09
N GLY A 93 -2.82 -8.38 -21.45
CA GLY A 93 -2.44 -7.53 -22.56
C GLY A 93 -1.31 -6.55 -22.25
N VAL A 94 -0.79 -6.53 -21.02
CA VAL A 94 0.27 -5.60 -20.60
C VAL A 94 1.54 -5.74 -21.45
N ASP A 95 1.81 -6.94 -21.98
CA ASP A 95 3.01 -7.22 -22.78
C ASP A 95 2.72 -7.41 -24.28
N LEU A 96 1.50 -7.10 -24.77
CA LEU A 96 1.16 -7.27 -26.20
C LEU A 96 1.82 -6.23 -27.14
N TYR A 97 2.56 -5.27 -26.59
CA TYR A 97 3.13 -4.16 -27.35
C TYR A 97 4.55 -4.45 -27.83
N ASP A 98 5.20 -5.47 -27.26
CA ASP A 98 6.63 -5.74 -27.47
C ASP A 98 6.92 -6.37 -28.84
N ASP A 99 6.08 -7.30 -29.30
CA ASP A 99 6.25 -8.03 -30.56
C ASP A 99 4.92 -8.16 -31.33
N GLU A 100 4.87 -7.62 -32.54
CA GLU A 100 3.67 -7.64 -33.39
C GLU A 100 3.22 -9.05 -33.80
N THR A 101 4.16 -9.95 -34.06
CA THR A 101 3.85 -11.33 -34.47
C THR A 101 3.28 -12.12 -33.31
N VAL A 102 3.89 -11.99 -32.12
CA VAL A 102 3.41 -12.64 -30.90
C VAL A 102 2.06 -12.07 -30.51
N ARG A 103 1.88 -10.75 -30.59
CA ARG A 103 0.61 -10.06 -30.35
C ARG A 103 -0.53 -10.59 -31.22
N GLN A 104 -0.32 -10.62 -32.53
CA GLN A 104 -1.36 -11.04 -33.48
C GLN A 104 -1.82 -12.47 -33.22
N LYS A 105 -0.86 -13.36 -32.92
CA LYS A 105 -1.17 -14.73 -32.50
C LYS A 105 -1.97 -14.71 -31.20
N ALA A 106 -1.48 -14.00 -30.18
CA ALA A 106 -2.12 -13.89 -28.88
C ALA A 106 -3.59 -13.46 -28.94
N ILE A 107 -3.88 -12.38 -29.66
CA ILE A 107 -5.25 -11.91 -29.87
C ILE A 107 -6.08 -12.97 -30.63
N GLY A 108 -5.47 -13.65 -31.61
CA GLY A 108 -6.13 -14.70 -32.40
C GLY A 108 -6.58 -15.89 -31.55
N TRP A 109 -5.78 -16.31 -30.57
CA TRP A 109 -6.15 -17.43 -29.70
C TRP A 109 -6.80 -17.05 -28.37
N ALA A 110 -6.71 -15.81 -27.89
CA ALA A 110 -7.44 -15.34 -26.72
C ALA A 110 -8.96 -15.44 -26.89
N ASP A 111 -9.67 -15.83 -25.83
CA ASP A 111 -11.11 -15.67 -25.73
C ASP A 111 -11.46 -14.34 -25.06
N TYR A 112 -10.64 -13.92 -24.10
CA TYR A 112 -10.75 -12.68 -23.34
C TYR A 112 -9.39 -11.99 -23.25
N LEU A 113 -9.42 -10.67 -23.14
CA LEU A 113 -8.23 -9.85 -22.93
C LEU A 113 -8.36 -9.05 -21.65
N THR A 114 -7.28 -8.96 -20.88
CA THR A 114 -7.17 -7.98 -19.79
C THR A 114 -6.14 -6.93 -20.17
N PHE A 115 -6.34 -5.69 -19.74
CA PHE A 115 -5.40 -4.61 -19.94
C PHE A 115 -5.18 -3.87 -18.63
N SER A 116 -4.00 -3.27 -18.48
CA SER A 116 -3.78 -2.36 -17.38
C SER A 116 -4.61 -1.09 -17.55
N THR A 117 -5.04 -0.46 -16.46
CA THR A 117 -5.71 0.86 -16.52
C THR A 117 -4.77 1.98 -16.97
N HIS A 118 -3.46 1.72 -17.04
CA HIS A 118 -2.47 2.67 -17.51
C HIS A 118 -2.62 2.99 -19.00
N SER A 119 -2.45 4.26 -19.36
CA SER A 119 -2.65 4.77 -20.72
C SER A 119 -1.77 4.14 -21.79
N PHE A 120 -0.67 3.49 -21.40
CA PHE A 120 0.24 2.75 -22.29
C PHE A 120 -0.41 1.50 -22.88
N TYR A 121 -1.37 0.91 -22.16
CA TYR A 121 -1.90 -0.42 -22.43
C TYR A 121 -3.37 -0.35 -22.84
N ARG A 122 -3.71 0.52 -23.80
CA ARG A 122 -5.10 0.64 -24.30
C ARG A 122 -5.48 -0.52 -25.22
N PRO A 123 -6.71 -1.05 -25.15
CA PRO A 123 -7.19 -2.06 -26.07
C PRO A 123 -6.83 -1.71 -27.51
N LEU A 124 -6.11 -2.63 -28.16
CA LEU A 124 -5.62 -2.42 -29.51
C LEU A 124 -6.77 -2.49 -30.50
N PRO A 125 -6.74 -1.75 -31.63
CA PRO A 125 -7.82 -1.81 -32.62
C PRO A 125 -8.12 -3.23 -33.11
N GLU A 126 -7.09 -4.07 -33.19
CA GLU A 126 -7.13 -5.48 -33.58
C GLU A 126 -7.84 -6.36 -32.54
N ALA A 127 -7.94 -5.90 -31.30
CA ALA A 127 -8.65 -6.57 -30.21
C ALA A 127 -10.12 -6.12 -30.08
N ALA A 128 -10.61 -5.21 -30.92
CA ALA A 128 -11.93 -4.58 -30.76
C ALA A 128 -13.11 -5.56 -30.76
N GLU A 129 -12.96 -6.73 -31.36
CA GLU A 129 -14.00 -7.78 -31.41
C GLU A 129 -13.95 -8.75 -30.21
N LYS A 130 -12.95 -8.62 -29.33
CA LYS A 130 -12.76 -9.48 -28.15
C LYS A 130 -13.32 -8.81 -26.90
N PRO A 131 -13.98 -9.55 -25.98
CA PRO A 131 -14.26 -9.04 -24.65
C PRO A 131 -12.97 -8.62 -23.95
N CYS A 132 -12.95 -7.37 -23.45
CA CYS A 132 -11.78 -6.78 -22.83
C CYS A 132 -12.13 -6.26 -21.43
N PHE A 133 -11.24 -6.52 -20.46
CA PHE A 133 -11.35 -6.03 -19.09
C PHE A 133 -10.21 -5.08 -18.76
N SER A 134 -10.50 -4.05 -17.98
CA SER A 134 -9.48 -3.14 -17.45
C SER A 134 -9.23 -3.46 -15.99
N ILE A 135 -7.97 -3.71 -15.64
CA ILE A 135 -7.54 -4.11 -14.31
C ILE A 135 -6.31 -3.28 -13.94
N PRO A 136 -6.30 -2.53 -12.83
CA PRO A 136 -5.13 -1.73 -12.46
C PRO A 136 -3.92 -2.59 -12.13
N ASP A 137 -2.73 -2.03 -12.31
CA ASP A 137 -1.49 -2.65 -11.82
C ASP A 137 -1.46 -2.54 -10.29
N ILE A 138 -1.41 -3.69 -9.62
CA ILE A 138 -1.27 -3.74 -8.16
C ILE A 138 0.11 -3.22 -7.77
N GLN A 139 0.13 -2.28 -6.81
CA GLN A 139 1.39 -1.83 -6.22
C GLN A 139 1.99 -2.85 -5.27
N GLU A 140 3.30 -2.98 -5.37
CA GLU A 140 4.10 -3.93 -4.58
C GLU A 140 4.39 -3.31 -3.21
N GLY A 141 4.15 -4.10 -2.15
CA GLY A 141 4.41 -3.67 -0.78
C GLY A 141 3.48 -2.57 -0.25
N THR A 142 3.82 -2.01 0.90
CA THR A 142 3.06 -0.92 1.52
C THR A 142 3.53 0.44 1.03
N VAL A 143 2.63 1.42 1.02
CA VAL A 143 2.96 2.82 0.79
C VAL A 143 4.10 3.28 1.72
N GLN A 144 5.10 3.95 1.15
CA GLN A 144 6.24 4.45 1.92
C GLN A 144 6.00 5.87 2.42
N PRO A 145 6.65 6.30 3.52
CA PRO A 145 6.56 7.68 3.98
C PRO A 145 6.98 8.68 2.91
N VAL A 146 6.27 9.81 2.86
CA VAL A 146 6.61 10.94 2.00
C VAL A 146 8.03 11.43 2.34
N SER A 147 8.85 11.58 1.31
CA SER A 147 10.23 11.99 1.43
C SER A 147 10.49 13.18 0.52
N VAL A 148 10.87 14.31 1.12
CA VAL A 148 11.33 15.50 0.40
C VAL A 148 12.72 15.89 0.91
N PRO A 149 13.53 16.59 0.09
CA PRO A 149 14.77 17.19 0.55
C PRO A 149 14.59 18.02 1.83
N GLY A 150 15.62 18.08 2.67
CA GLY A 150 15.66 19.00 3.81
C GLY A 150 15.73 20.49 3.40
N VAL A 151 15.64 21.39 4.38
CA VAL A 151 15.71 22.85 4.13
C VAL A 151 17.14 23.32 3.80
N GLU A 152 18.15 22.63 4.32
CA GLU A 152 19.58 22.91 4.11
C GLU A 152 20.23 21.78 3.30
N VAL A 153 19.87 21.69 2.02
CA VAL A 153 20.36 20.62 1.13
C VAL A 153 21.50 21.13 0.28
N GLU A 154 22.69 20.60 0.52
CA GLU A 154 23.88 20.83 -0.30
C GLU A 154 24.00 19.83 -1.45
N VAL A 155 23.34 18.66 -1.32
CA VAL A 155 23.41 17.54 -2.28
C VAL A 155 22.00 17.13 -2.70
N ILE A 156 21.68 17.25 -3.98
CA ILE A 156 20.42 16.78 -4.57
C ILE A 156 20.65 15.41 -5.19
N LYS A 157 19.83 14.43 -4.79
CA LYS A 157 19.89 13.06 -5.28
C LYS A 157 18.81 12.81 -6.30
N LEU A 158 19.23 12.55 -7.52
CA LEU A 158 18.36 12.26 -8.66
C LEU A 158 18.46 10.78 -9.00
N MET A 159 17.37 10.22 -9.49
CA MET A 159 17.36 8.86 -10.02
C MET A 159 16.66 8.80 -11.35
N TRP A 160 17.25 8.06 -12.27
CA TRP A 160 16.60 7.62 -13.49
C TRP A 160 16.69 6.10 -13.57
N TYR A 161 15.65 5.49 -14.14
CA TYR A 161 15.64 4.08 -14.47
C TYR A 161 14.90 3.87 -15.79
N GLY A 162 15.40 2.95 -16.61
CA GLY A 162 14.86 2.73 -17.94
C GLY A 162 15.72 1.81 -18.79
N SER A 163 15.49 1.86 -20.09
CA SER A 163 16.09 1.04 -21.13
C SER A 163 16.95 1.88 -22.09
N GLU A 164 17.51 1.22 -23.11
CA GLU A 164 18.28 1.89 -24.16
C GLU A 164 17.43 2.88 -24.99
N VAL A 165 16.12 2.65 -25.11
CA VAL A 165 15.21 3.49 -25.91
C VAL A 165 15.16 4.92 -25.37
N GLU A 166 15.10 5.07 -24.05
CA GLU A 166 14.95 6.37 -23.38
C GLU A 166 16.30 7.08 -23.14
N TRP A 167 17.42 6.45 -23.55
CA TRP A 167 18.78 6.94 -23.27
C TRP A 167 19.07 8.32 -23.89
N GLY A 168 18.54 8.58 -25.09
CA GLY A 168 18.72 9.85 -25.79
C GLY A 168 18.19 11.04 -24.97
N SER A 169 16.96 10.93 -24.47
CA SER A 169 16.32 11.97 -23.65
C SER A 169 17.02 12.17 -22.30
N LEU A 170 17.54 11.09 -21.72
CA LEU A 170 18.35 11.19 -20.51
C LEU A 170 19.63 11.98 -20.76
N LEU A 171 20.34 11.72 -21.87
CA LEU A 171 21.60 12.39 -22.18
C LEU A 171 21.42 13.91 -22.28
N GLU A 172 20.36 14.37 -22.96
CA GLU A 172 20.01 15.79 -23.06
C GLU A 172 19.73 16.40 -21.69
N THR A 173 18.96 15.70 -20.85
CA THR A 173 18.63 16.13 -19.49
C THR A 173 19.87 16.23 -18.60
N VAL A 174 20.78 15.26 -18.69
CA VAL A 174 22.02 15.27 -17.91
C VAL A 174 22.91 16.45 -18.29
N GLN A 175 22.92 16.87 -19.56
CA GLN A 175 23.67 18.04 -19.98
C GLN A 175 23.14 19.35 -19.37
N GLN A 176 21.83 19.45 -19.10
CA GLN A 176 21.24 20.62 -18.45
C GLN A 176 21.70 20.76 -16.99
N LEU A 177 22.01 19.66 -16.30
CA LEU A 177 22.48 19.67 -14.90
C LEU A 177 23.76 20.48 -14.69
N LYS A 178 24.51 20.79 -15.77
CA LYS A 178 25.69 21.66 -15.72
C LYS A 178 25.37 23.08 -15.22
N GLU A 179 24.11 23.48 -15.31
CA GLU A 179 23.63 24.81 -14.91
C GLU A 179 23.26 24.91 -13.41
N LEU A 180 23.18 23.79 -12.69
CA LEU A 180 22.90 23.74 -11.24
C LEU A 180 24.19 23.83 -10.42
N GLN A 181 24.92 24.94 -10.53
CA GLN A 181 26.22 25.12 -9.83
C GLN A 181 26.08 25.35 -8.32
N GLU A 182 24.89 25.75 -7.87
CA GLU A 182 24.57 26.00 -6.48
C GLU A 182 24.38 24.72 -5.65
N PHE A 183 24.25 23.55 -6.31
CA PHE A 183 24.08 22.26 -5.66
C PHE A 183 25.17 21.27 -6.08
N SER A 184 25.49 20.34 -5.19
CA SER A 184 26.08 19.07 -5.61
C SER A 184 24.97 18.15 -6.08
N ILE A 185 25.16 17.43 -7.18
CA ILE A 185 24.17 16.53 -7.76
C ILE A 185 24.73 15.11 -7.77
N GLU A 186 23.98 14.18 -7.18
CA GLU A 186 24.22 12.75 -7.29
C GLU A 186 23.13 12.14 -8.17
N LEU A 187 23.48 11.67 -9.37
CA LEU A 187 22.55 11.02 -10.28
C LEU A 187 22.80 9.52 -10.30
N LEU A 188 21.81 8.75 -9.84
CA LEU A 188 21.78 7.30 -9.99
C LEU A 188 21.06 6.90 -11.28
N ILE A 189 21.75 6.19 -12.15
CA ILE A 189 21.20 5.61 -13.38
C ILE A 189 21.10 4.09 -13.18
N LEU A 190 19.86 3.57 -13.16
CA LEU A 190 19.60 2.13 -13.16
C LEU A 190 19.05 1.69 -14.52
N GLY A 191 19.90 1.16 -15.40
CA GLY A 191 19.51 0.80 -16.76
C GLY A 191 19.81 -0.64 -17.15
N SER A 192 18.99 -1.21 -18.03
CA SER A 192 19.35 -2.41 -18.79
C SER A 192 20.03 -1.98 -20.10
N ALA A 193 21.32 -2.24 -20.25
CA ALA A 193 22.10 -2.00 -21.47
C ALA A 193 22.49 -0.53 -21.79
N VAL A 194 22.95 0.25 -20.80
CA VAL A 194 23.62 1.53 -21.10
C VAL A 194 25.06 1.28 -21.61
N PRO A 195 25.46 1.79 -22.80
CA PRO A 195 26.81 1.62 -23.32
C PRO A 195 27.86 2.27 -22.39
N ALA A 196 28.87 1.49 -21.96
CA ALA A 196 29.92 1.98 -21.06
C ALA A 196 30.71 3.18 -21.64
N GLU A 197 30.85 3.23 -22.97
CA GLU A 197 31.52 4.33 -23.67
C GLU A 197 30.73 5.64 -23.57
N ALA A 198 29.40 5.59 -23.62
CA ALA A 198 28.53 6.76 -23.50
C ALA A 198 28.62 7.38 -22.10
N LEU A 199 28.62 6.55 -21.05
CA LEU A 199 28.80 7.01 -19.66
C LEU A 199 30.17 7.64 -19.41
N THR A 200 31.21 7.06 -20.02
CA THR A 200 32.58 7.58 -19.89
C THR A 200 32.72 8.95 -20.57
N GLY A 201 32.12 9.12 -21.76
CA GLY A 201 32.05 10.41 -22.44
C GLY A 201 31.31 11.46 -21.61
N LEU A 202 30.15 11.09 -21.06
CA LEU A 202 29.31 11.98 -20.26
C LEU A 202 30.02 12.50 -19.00
N ASN A 203 30.69 11.62 -18.26
CA ASN A 203 31.45 12.01 -17.06
C ASN A 203 32.59 12.99 -17.33
N ASN A 204 33.17 12.99 -18.54
CA ASN A 204 34.23 13.93 -18.91
C ASN A 204 33.70 15.33 -19.24
N GLU A 205 32.44 15.45 -19.62
CA GLU A 205 31.82 16.71 -20.04
C GLU A 205 31.08 17.44 -18.91
N LEU A 206 30.83 16.75 -17.80
CA LEU A 206 30.09 17.29 -16.66
C LEU A 206 31.00 18.03 -15.66
N PRO A 207 30.49 19.08 -15.00
CA PRO A 207 31.23 19.77 -13.96
C PRO A 207 31.40 18.88 -12.73
N LYS A 208 32.41 19.20 -11.90
CA LYS A 208 32.79 18.39 -10.73
C LYS A 208 31.71 18.26 -9.67
N ASN A 209 30.70 19.12 -9.67
CA ASN A 209 29.58 19.06 -8.73
C ASN A 209 28.52 18.03 -9.16
N VAL A 210 28.62 17.43 -10.34
CA VAL A 210 27.70 16.37 -10.80
C VAL A 210 28.44 15.03 -10.80
N VAL A 211 27.92 14.07 -10.04
CA VAL A 211 28.45 12.71 -9.95
C VAL A 211 27.40 11.74 -10.46
N ILE A 212 27.79 10.87 -11.40
CA ILE A 212 26.92 9.82 -11.93
C ILE A 212 27.38 8.46 -11.39
N GLU A 213 26.44 7.76 -10.79
CA GLU A 213 26.56 6.33 -10.50
C GLU A 213 25.68 5.57 -11.49
N HIS A 214 26.25 4.60 -12.19
CA HIS A 214 25.52 3.71 -13.07
C HIS A 214 25.60 2.28 -12.56
N LEU A 215 24.44 1.65 -12.37
CA LEU A 215 24.32 0.26 -11.96
C LEU A 215 23.36 -0.47 -12.89
N PRO A 216 23.57 -1.78 -13.12
CA PRO A 216 22.64 -2.56 -13.90
C PRO A 216 21.28 -2.62 -13.19
N TRP A 217 20.21 -2.55 -13.97
CA TRP A 217 18.86 -2.68 -13.44
C TRP A 217 18.65 -4.01 -12.70
N ARG A 218 18.18 -3.91 -11.45
CA ARG A 218 17.69 -5.05 -10.64
C ARG A 218 16.59 -4.54 -9.72
N TYR A 219 15.48 -5.27 -9.65
CA TYR A 219 14.34 -4.87 -8.81
C TYR A 219 14.72 -4.64 -7.34
N ALA A 220 15.51 -5.53 -6.72
CA ALA A 220 15.96 -5.34 -5.35
C ALA A 220 16.79 -4.06 -5.15
N LEU A 221 17.67 -3.75 -6.10
CA LEU A 221 18.48 -2.53 -6.07
C LEU A 221 17.60 -1.30 -6.27
N TYR A 222 16.62 -1.35 -7.16
CA TYR A 222 15.65 -0.28 -7.34
C TYR A 222 14.94 0.07 -6.04
N THR A 223 14.33 -0.92 -5.38
CA THR A 223 13.60 -0.69 -4.12
C THR A 223 14.52 -0.18 -3.02
N GLU A 224 15.73 -0.73 -2.91
CA GLU A 224 16.73 -0.28 -1.93
C GLU A 224 17.12 1.19 -2.15
N ARG A 225 17.51 1.54 -3.38
CA ARG A 225 18.09 2.83 -3.70
C ARG A 225 17.05 3.94 -3.74
N LEU A 226 15.84 3.65 -4.21
CA LEU A 226 14.78 4.65 -4.36
C LEU A 226 14.49 5.39 -3.06
N SER A 227 14.54 4.70 -1.91
CA SER A 227 14.33 5.29 -0.58
C SER A 227 15.30 6.45 -0.26
N GLY A 228 16.50 6.46 -0.84
CA GLY A 228 17.55 7.45 -0.59
C GLY A 228 17.59 8.61 -1.58
N ILE A 229 16.66 8.70 -2.53
CA ILE A 229 16.63 9.69 -3.61
C ILE A 229 15.67 10.84 -3.28
N ASP A 230 15.92 12.02 -3.82
CA ASP A 230 15.04 13.19 -3.70
C ASP A 230 14.01 13.26 -4.84
N PHE A 231 14.48 13.13 -6.09
CA PHE A 231 13.63 13.22 -7.28
C PHE A 231 13.89 12.07 -8.25
N VAL A 232 12.81 11.57 -8.85
CA VAL A 232 12.86 10.65 -9.99
C VAL A 232 12.73 11.46 -11.28
N LEU A 233 13.58 11.17 -12.27
CA LEU A 233 13.56 11.83 -13.58
C LEU A 233 12.84 10.97 -14.62
N LEU A 234 11.90 11.56 -15.36
CA LEU A 234 11.25 10.96 -16.54
C LEU A 234 11.40 11.89 -17.75
N PRO A 235 12.61 12.00 -18.33
CA PRO A 235 12.93 12.99 -19.36
C PRO A 235 12.39 12.67 -20.76
N TYR A 236 11.78 11.50 -20.93
CA TYR A 236 11.31 10.96 -22.20
C TYR A 236 9.78 11.04 -22.27
N PRO A 237 9.19 11.13 -23.47
CA PRO A 237 7.73 11.14 -23.61
C PRO A 237 7.12 9.80 -23.17
N PRO A 238 5.86 9.81 -22.69
CA PRO A 238 5.16 8.58 -22.29
C PRO A 238 5.27 7.45 -23.32
N ALA A 239 5.18 7.75 -24.63
CA ALA A 239 5.22 6.73 -25.69
C ALA A 239 6.54 5.95 -25.78
N GLU A 240 7.63 6.46 -25.20
CA GLU A 240 8.93 5.79 -25.13
C GLU A 240 9.10 4.96 -23.85
N ALA A 241 8.18 5.08 -22.88
CA ALA A 241 8.27 4.40 -21.60
C ALA A 241 8.20 2.88 -21.76
N VAL A 242 9.26 2.17 -21.34
CA VAL A 242 9.28 0.71 -21.31
C VAL A 242 8.79 0.20 -19.95
N GLY A 243 7.50 -0.14 -19.88
CA GLY A 243 6.87 -0.61 -18.63
C GLY A 243 7.32 -1.99 -18.14
N GLU A 244 8.16 -2.73 -18.87
CA GLU A 244 8.63 -4.06 -18.48
C GLU A 244 9.36 -4.08 -17.12
N LEU A 245 10.08 -3.00 -16.78
CA LEU A 245 10.96 -2.95 -15.60
C LEU A 245 10.19 -2.67 -14.30
N VAL A 246 9.30 -1.66 -14.32
CA VAL A 246 8.59 -1.16 -13.12
C VAL A 246 7.08 -0.95 -13.31
N GLY A 247 6.50 -1.25 -14.47
CA GLY A 247 5.13 -0.82 -14.81
C GLY A 247 5.05 0.69 -15.02
N ASP A 248 4.02 1.35 -14.49
CA ASP A 248 3.92 2.81 -14.52
C ASP A 248 4.94 3.46 -13.57
N PRO A 249 5.91 4.24 -14.10
CA PRO A 249 6.97 4.85 -13.31
C PRO A 249 6.46 5.95 -12.36
N ILE A 250 5.38 6.65 -12.71
CA ILE A 250 4.77 7.68 -11.85
C ILE A 250 4.18 7.01 -10.62
N VAL A 251 3.39 5.95 -10.83
CA VAL A 251 2.78 5.23 -9.71
C VAL A 251 3.85 4.68 -8.78
N SER A 252 4.87 4.03 -9.34
CA SER A 252 5.93 3.42 -8.53
C SER A 252 6.68 4.45 -7.70
N ALA A 253 7.04 5.60 -8.27
CA ALA A 253 7.77 6.66 -7.56
C ALA A 253 6.91 7.31 -6.45
N LEU A 254 5.64 7.66 -6.75
CA LEU A 254 4.72 8.22 -5.76
C LEU A 254 4.46 7.24 -4.62
N TRP A 255 4.27 5.95 -4.90
CA TRP A 255 4.09 4.91 -3.88
C TRP A 255 5.26 4.84 -2.90
N HIS A 256 6.47 5.09 -3.39
CA HIS A 256 7.70 5.18 -2.59
C HIS A 256 7.95 6.57 -1.97
N GLY A 257 6.95 7.46 -2.04
CA GLY A 257 7.00 8.77 -1.42
C GLY A 257 7.94 9.75 -2.11
N LYS A 258 8.22 9.55 -3.42
CA LYS A 258 9.18 10.35 -4.19
C LYS A 258 8.50 11.24 -5.20
N MET A 259 9.04 12.45 -5.35
CA MET A 259 8.58 13.39 -6.37
C MET A 259 9.18 13.05 -7.73
N ILE A 260 8.40 13.27 -8.77
CA ILE A 260 8.79 13.03 -10.15
C ILE A 260 8.98 14.37 -10.87
N LEU A 261 10.06 14.47 -11.64
CA LEU A 261 10.34 15.51 -12.63
C LEU A 261 10.28 14.86 -14.01
N ALA A 262 9.15 15.01 -14.69
CA ALA A 262 8.87 14.46 -16.00
C ALA A 262 8.94 15.53 -17.09
N CYS A 263 9.21 15.16 -18.34
CA CYS A 263 9.09 16.11 -19.46
C CYS A 263 7.64 16.53 -19.70
N SER A 264 7.43 17.63 -20.43
CA SER A 264 6.10 18.20 -20.66
C SER A 264 5.15 17.26 -21.42
N ALA A 265 5.67 16.27 -22.15
CA ALA A 265 4.84 15.27 -22.83
C ALA A 265 3.99 14.41 -21.86
N TRP A 266 4.30 14.42 -20.55
CA TRP A 266 3.51 13.73 -19.53
C TRP A 266 2.25 14.49 -19.08
N THR A 267 1.97 15.69 -19.58
CA THR A 267 0.76 16.45 -19.19
C THR A 267 -0.55 15.77 -19.56
N GLU A 268 -0.54 14.88 -20.57
CA GLU A 268 -1.71 14.08 -20.94
C GLU A 268 -1.89 12.83 -20.09
N HIS A 269 -0.96 12.56 -19.17
CA HIS A 269 -1.04 11.41 -18.27
C HIS A 269 -2.13 11.63 -17.21
N HIS A 270 -2.88 10.58 -16.87
CA HIS A 270 -3.97 10.68 -15.89
C HIS A 270 -3.52 11.08 -14.47
N LEU A 271 -2.23 10.91 -14.16
CA LEU A 271 -1.60 11.32 -12.88
C LEU A 271 -0.80 12.63 -12.99
N HIS A 272 -0.94 13.40 -14.08
CA HIS A 272 -0.14 14.62 -14.29
C HIS A 272 -0.30 15.64 -13.15
N ASP A 273 -1.47 15.67 -12.49
CA ASP A 273 -1.78 16.55 -11.35
C ASP A 273 -0.91 16.28 -10.10
N PHE A 274 -0.24 15.12 -10.03
CA PHE A 274 0.57 14.71 -8.88
C PHE A 274 2.08 14.79 -9.12
N ILE A 275 2.52 15.19 -10.30
CA ILE A 275 3.93 15.22 -10.69
C ILE A 275 4.38 16.62 -11.11
N GLY A 276 5.71 16.80 -11.24
CA GLY A 276 6.29 17.97 -11.87
C GLY A 276 6.54 17.71 -13.33
N THR A 277 6.07 18.61 -14.18
CA THR A 277 6.39 18.59 -15.61
C THR A 277 7.31 19.75 -15.97
N THR A 278 8.44 19.48 -16.59
CA THR A 278 9.42 20.47 -17.06
C THR A 278 10.23 19.92 -18.22
N ASP A 279 10.50 20.75 -19.23
CA ASP A 279 11.49 20.42 -20.29
C ASP A 279 12.90 20.94 -19.95
N ASP A 280 12.99 21.69 -18.85
CA ASP A 280 14.24 22.17 -18.25
C ASP A 280 14.35 21.61 -16.82
N VAL A 281 15.20 20.60 -16.64
CA VAL A 281 15.36 19.93 -15.34
C VAL A 281 15.96 20.87 -14.29
N THR A 282 16.79 21.83 -14.72
CA THR A 282 17.44 22.81 -13.84
C THR A 282 16.39 23.73 -13.24
N ASP A 283 15.49 24.26 -14.05
CA ASP A 283 14.37 25.08 -13.59
C ASP A 283 13.39 24.26 -12.73
N GLY A 284 13.09 23.03 -13.12
CA GLY A 284 12.22 22.14 -12.34
C GLY A 284 12.75 21.88 -10.94
N VAL A 285 14.04 21.53 -10.83
CA VAL A 285 14.72 21.33 -9.54
C VAL A 285 14.66 22.60 -8.70
N ARG A 286 15.04 23.77 -9.26
CA ARG A 286 15.01 25.05 -8.53
C ARG A 286 13.61 25.36 -8.00
N VAL A 287 12.58 25.22 -8.82
CA VAL A 287 11.20 25.50 -8.43
C VAL A 287 10.77 24.59 -7.28
N PHE A 288 11.07 23.29 -7.34
CA PHE A 288 10.71 22.34 -6.30
C PHE A 288 11.45 22.54 -4.99
N MET A 289 12.74 22.90 -5.06
CA MET A 289 13.52 23.25 -3.87
C MET A 289 12.95 24.48 -3.14
N THR A 290 12.29 25.40 -3.84
CA THR A 290 11.59 26.54 -3.18
C THR A 290 10.19 26.22 -2.64
N ARG A 291 9.66 25.01 -2.92
CA ARG A 291 8.25 24.65 -2.66
C ARG A 291 8.09 23.26 -2.03
N LEU A 292 9.03 22.85 -1.19
CA LEU A 292 9.07 21.50 -0.59
C LEU A 292 7.77 21.08 0.11
N ASN A 293 7.08 21.99 0.80
CA ASN A 293 5.77 21.68 1.41
C ASN A 293 4.69 21.37 0.36
N SER A 294 4.70 22.07 -0.77
CA SER A 294 3.79 21.78 -1.88
C SER A 294 4.13 20.46 -2.54
N VAL A 295 5.42 20.16 -2.69
CA VAL A 295 5.91 18.87 -3.21
C VAL A 295 5.44 17.72 -2.30
N ALA A 296 5.63 17.82 -0.98
CA ALA A 296 5.16 16.83 -0.03
C ALA A 296 3.65 16.59 -0.14
N ASN A 297 2.87 17.67 -0.25
CA ASN A 297 1.41 17.57 -0.45
C ASN A 297 1.02 16.91 -1.77
N LEU A 298 1.76 17.12 -2.86
CA LEU A 298 1.51 16.46 -4.15
C LEU A 298 1.77 14.96 -4.03
N ILE A 299 2.89 14.56 -3.42
CA ILE A 299 3.20 13.15 -3.16
C ILE A 299 2.09 12.50 -2.33
N MET A 300 1.67 13.12 -1.22
CA MET A 300 0.58 12.60 -0.38
C MET A 300 -0.72 12.38 -1.13
N LYS A 301 -1.11 13.34 -1.99
CA LYS A 301 -2.32 13.23 -2.80
C LYS A 301 -2.19 12.12 -3.83
N GLY A 302 -1.04 12.01 -4.47
CA GLY A 302 -0.73 10.92 -5.40
C GLY A 302 -0.81 9.56 -4.72
N GLN A 303 -0.21 9.42 -3.53
CA GLN A 303 -0.28 8.19 -2.73
C GLN A 303 -1.72 7.81 -2.36
N ALA A 304 -2.53 8.77 -1.92
CA ALA A 304 -3.94 8.53 -1.62
C ALA A 304 -4.71 8.05 -2.87
N PHE A 305 -4.50 8.71 -4.01
CA PHE A 305 -5.10 8.28 -5.27
C PHE A 305 -4.68 6.84 -5.64
N ILE A 306 -3.39 6.52 -5.51
CA ILE A 306 -2.86 5.19 -5.84
C ILE A 306 -3.41 4.14 -4.86
N GLU A 307 -3.53 4.42 -3.57
CA GLU A 307 -4.14 3.49 -2.61
C GLU A 307 -5.60 3.18 -2.98
N GLU A 308 -6.35 4.19 -3.40
CA GLU A 308 -7.75 4.05 -3.82
C GLU A 308 -7.93 3.29 -5.15
N ASN A 309 -6.92 3.30 -6.04
CA ASN A 309 -7.07 2.80 -7.42
C ASN A 309 -6.17 1.62 -7.79
N ASN A 310 -5.03 1.44 -7.11
CA ASN A 310 -3.97 0.48 -7.45
C ASN A 310 -3.53 -0.37 -6.25
N SER A 311 -4.24 -0.30 -5.11
CA SER A 311 -3.91 -1.14 -3.95
C SER A 311 -4.13 -2.62 -4.23
N LEU A 312 -3.49 -3.45 -3.41
CA LEU A 312 -3.67 -4.90 -3.41
C LEU A 312 -5.15 -5.29 -3.39
N LYS A 313 -5.96 -4.65 -2.54
CA LYS A 313 -7.40 -4.93 -2.43
C LYS A 313 -8.13 -4.67 -3.75
N VAL A 314 -7.93 -3.49 -4.35
CA VAL A 314 -8.64 -3.06 -5.55
C VAL A 314 -8.31 -3.96 -6.75
N GLY A 315 -7.02 -4.19 -7.02
CA GLY A 315 -6.64 -5.05 -8.14
C GLY A 315 -7.05 -6.52 -7.93
N THR A 316 -7.01 -7.00 -6.68
CA THR A 316 -7.47 -8.36 -6.32
C THR A 316 -8.95 -8.55 -6.62
N LEU A 317 -9.80 -7.63 -6.14
CA LEU A 317 -11.24 -7.71 -6.37
C LEU A 317 -11.58 -7.65 -7.86
N LYS A 318 -10.85 -6.84 -8.63
CA LYS A 318 -11.06 -6.75 -10.08
C LYS A 318 -10.67 -8.03 -10.80
N TRP A 319 -9.58 -8.70 -10.38
CA TRP A 319 -9.23 -10.01 -10.92
C TRP A 319 -10.25 -11.10 -10.55
N ILE A 320 -10.79 -11.07 -9.33
CA ILE A 320 -11.87 -11.97 -8.93
C ILE A 320 -13.08 -11.77 -9.85
N GLU A 321 -13.56 -10.53 -9.99
CA GLU A 321 -14.70 -10.19 -10.86
C GLU A 321 -14.50 -10.71 -12.29
N VAL A 322 -13.33 -10.50 -12.88
CA VAL A 322 -13.02 -10.96 -14.24
C VAL A 322 -13.03 -12.48 -14.34
N ILE A 323 -12.42 -13.19 -13.39
CA ILE A 323 -12.38 -14.65 -13.43
C ILE A 323 -13.77 -15.24 -13.23
N GLU A 324 -14.56 -14.70 -12.30
CA GLU A 324 -15.94 -15.14 -12.07
C GLU A 324 -16.83 -14.84 -13.29
N GLU A 325 -16.65 -13.70 -13.96
CA GLU A 325 -17.35 -13.38 -15.21
C GLU A 325 -16.97 -14.34 -16.34
N VAL A 326 -15.70 -14.72 -16.47
CA VAL A 326 -15.25 -15.63 -17.53
C VAL A 326 -15.70 -17.06 -17.26
N THR A 327 -15.60 -17.52 -16.02
CA THR A 327 -15.82 -18.92 -15.65
C THR A 327 -17.27 -19.22 -15.27
N GLN A 328 -18.04 -18.19 -14.91
CA GLN A 328 -19.38 -18.31 -14.32
C GLN A 328 -19.38 -19.15 -13.03
N GLU A 329 -18.22 -19.30 -12.39
CA GLU A 329 -18.03 -19.96 -11.10
C GLU A 329 -17.61 -18.92 -10.06
N SER A 330 -18.16 -19.02 -8.85
CA SER A 330 -17.75 -18.16 -7.73
C SER A 330 -16.37 -18.59 -7.23
N LEU A 331 -15.41 -17.65 -7.21
CA LEU A 331 -14.07 -17.84 -6.66
C LEU A 331 -14.08 -17.78 -5.14
N LEU A 332 -14.99 -16.97 -4.61
CA LEU A 332 -15.33 -16.93 -3.21
C LEU A 332 -16.46 -17.95 -3.05
N GLY A 333 -16.30 -19.01 -2.27
CA GLY A 333 -17.33 -20.07 -2.17
C GLY A 333 -18.73 -19.51 -1.88
N GLU A 334 -19.81 -20.26 -2.19
CA GLU A 334 -21.18 -19.87 -1.80
C GLU A 334 -21.19 -19.51 -0.32
N ASP A 335 -21.44 -18.23 -0.01
CA ASP A 335 -21.22 -17.60 1.29
C ASP A 335 -21.66 -18.51 2.45
N PRO A 336 -20.70 -19.18 3.13
CA PRO A 336 -20.98 -19.96 4.32
C PRO A 336 -20.69 -19.13 5.58
N ALA A 337 -20.79 -17.79 5.53
CA ALA A 337 -20.47 -16.91 6.66
C ALA A 337 -21.22 -15.55 6.70
N LEU A 338 -22.49 -15.52 6.30
CA LEU A 338 -23.57 -14.94 7.13
C LEU A 338 -23.97 -15.88 8.29
N GLN A 339 -23.20 -16.96 8.50
CA GLN A 339 -23.18 -17.73 9.74
C GLN A 339 -21.77 -17.78 10.32
N SER A 340 -21.66 -17.13 11.46
CA SER A 340 -20.60 -17.25 12.44
C SER A 340 -20.28 -18.72 12.76
N GLU A 341 -19.12 -19.21 12.33
CA GLU A 341 -18.34 -20.11 13.18
C GLU A 341 -16.91 -19.57 13.33
N SER A 342 -16.65 -19.18 14.57
CA SER A 342 -15.44 -18.61 15.12
C SER A 342 -14.21 -19.49 14.94
N THR A 343 -13.26 -19.03 14.13
CA THR A 343 -11.91 -18.86 14.68
C THR A 343 -12.01 -17.82 15.80
N PRO A 344 -11.40 -18.00 16.99
CA PRO A 344 -11.49 -17.00 18.05
C PRO A 344 -11.01 -15.66 17.48
N GLY A 345 -11.93 -14.69 17.41
CA GLY A 345 -11.63 -13.39 16.83
C GLY A 345 -10.43 -12.77 17.55
N VAL A 346 -9.52 -12.16 16.81
CA VAL A 346 -8.36 -11.49 17.40
C VAL A 346 -8.88 -10.21 18.03
N LYS A 347 -9.08 -10.24 19.35
CA LYS A 347 -9.44 -9.08 20.15
C LYS A 347 -8.19 -8.53 20.81
N LEU A 348 -7.93 -7.25 20.66
CA LEU A 348 -6.76 -6.58 21.23
C LEU A 348 -7.20 -5.73 22.43
N LYS A 349 -6.49 -5.83 23.55
CA LYS A 349 -6.68 -4.92 24.69
C LYS A 349 -5.45 -4.04 24.83
N MET A 350 -5.64 -2.72 24.71
CA MET A 350 -4.58 -1.72 24.85
C MET A 350 -4.32 -1.43 26.33
N GLY A 351 -3.04 -1.28 26.66
CA GLY A 351 -2.58 -0.95 28.02
C GLY A 351 -2.51 -2.19 28.89
N ALA A 352 -1.34 -2.82 28.94
CA ALA A 352 -1.04 -3.86 29.92
C ALA A 352 -0.38 -3.23 31.16
N VAL A 353 -1.18 -2.62 32.04
CA VAL A 353 -0.68 -2.21 33.35
C VAL A 353 -1.51 -2.93 34.41
N ASN A 354 -0.88 -3.91 35.06
CA ASN A 354 -1.40 -4.70 36.17
C ASN A 354 -2.67 -5.51 35.83
N ARG A 355 -2.51 -6.80 35.52
CA ARG A 355 -3.53 -7.84 35.74
C ARG A 355 -3.88 -7.89 37.24
N SER A 356 -4.57 -6.87 37.75
CA SER A 356 -5.28 -6.93 39.03
C SER A 356 -6.53 -7.78 38.81
N GLY A 357 -6.97 -8.48 39.85
CA GLY A 357 -7.85 -9.66 39.78
C GLY A 357 -9.23 -9.51 39.11
N ASP A 358 -9.58 -8.34 38.57
CA ASP A 358 -10.80 -8.11 37.77
C ASP A 358 -10.62 -8.46 36.27
N ASP A 359 -9.38 -8.63 35.79
CA ASP A 359 -9.08 -8.93 34.37
C ASP A 359 -9.12 -10.43 34.02
N SER A 360 -9.38 -11.31 35.00
CA SER A 360 -9.46 -12.76 34.77
C SER A 360 -10.63 -13.19 33.88
N ALA A 361 -11.55 -12.26 33.54
CA ALA A 361 -12.69 -12.49 32.66
C ALA A 361 -12.41 -12.16 31.17
N LEU A 362 -11.24 -11.60 30.83
CA LEU A 362 -10.87 -11.21 29.45
C LEU A 362 -9.81 -12.16 28.85
N THR A 363 -9.98 -13.47 29.02
CA THR A 363 -9.03 -14.49 28.49
C THR A 363 -8.92 -14.50 26.97
N ASP A 364 -9.88 -13.89 26.28
CA ASP A 364 -9.98 -13.90 24.82
C ASP A 364 -9.30 -12.67 24.16
N TYR A 365 -8.67 -11.80 24.95
CA TYR A 365 -7.93 -10.64 24.44
C TYR A 365 -6.42 -10.87 24.45
N VAL A 366 -5.76 -10.44 23.38
CA VAL A 366 -4.31 -10.27 23.33
C VAL A 366 -3.97 -8.90 23.93
N HIS A 367 -3.23 -8.89 25.04
CA HIS A 367 -2.86 -7.67 25.74
C HIS A 367 -1.65 -6.99 25.08
N ILE A 368 -1.82 -5.72 24.70
CA ILE A 368 -0.79 -4.91 24.05
C ILE A 368 -0.25 -3.88 25.04
N GLY A 369 1.06 -3.80 25.16
CA GLY A 369 1.72 -2.83 26.01
C GLY A 369 3.05 -2.34 25.44
N ASP A 370 3.57 -1.26 26.01
CA ASP A 370 4.89 -0.75 25.68
C ASP A 370 5.98 -1.61 26.32
N LYS A 371 7.25 -1.34 25.99
CA LYS A 371 8.42 -2.11 26.48
C LYS A 371 8.51 -2.23 28.01
N ASP A 372 7.89 -1.31 28.74
CA ASP A 372 7.92 -1.22 30.20
C ASP A 372 6.59 -1.70 30.83
N SER A 373 5.65 -2.23 30.02
CA SER A 373 4.35 -2.75 30.47
C SER A 373 4.45 -4.18 31.02
N ASP A 374 4.27 -4.34 32.33
CA ASP A 374 4.20 -5.65 32.98
C ASP A 374 2.91 -6.39 32.59
N GLY A 375 3.05 -7.54 31.93
CA GLY A 375 1.94 -8.44 31.57
C GLY A 375 1.38 -8.29 30.15
N ALA A 376 2.09 -7.61 29.24
CA ALA A 376 1.75 -7.59 27.82
C ALA A 376 2.04 -8.93 27.13
N ASP A 377 1.09 -9.42 26.33
CA ASP A 377 1.32 -10.56 25.42
C ASP A 377 2.15 -10.13 24.21
N VAL A 378 1.96 -8.89 23.76
CA VAL A 378 2.71 -8.28 22.65
C VAL A 378 3.21 -6.90 23.05
N VAL A 379 4.53 -6.73 23.04
CA VAL A 379 5.17 -5.43 23.21
C VAL A 379 5.08 -4.64 21.90
N CYS A 380 4.29 -3.57 21.83
CA CYS A 380 4.10 -2.74 20.65
C CYS A 380 3.74 -1.30 21.04
N ASP A 381 4.28 -0.32 20.32
CA ASP A 381 3.91 1.09 20.49
C ASP A 381 2.41 1.27 20.22
N LEU A 382 1.68 1.71 21.25
CA LEU A 382 0.24 1.92 21.20
C LEU A 382 -0.16 3.03 20.22
N LYS A 383 0.74 3.95 19.84
CA LYS A 383 0.46 4.98 18.83
C LYS A 383 0.36 4.40 17.43
N THR A 384 1.20 3.43 17.12
CA THR A 384 1.40 2.95 15.74
C THR A 384 0.83 1.57 15.50
N LEU A 385 0.72 0.72 16.53
CA LEU A 385 0.37 -0.70 16.39
C LEU A 385 1.14 -1.36 15.25
N SER A 386 2.42 -1.00 15.10
CA SER A 386 3.26 -1.36 13.94
C SER A 386 3.44 -2.87 13.75
N LYS A 387 3.22 -3.67 14.79
CA LYS A 387 3.23 -5.13 14.71
C LYS A 387 1.94 -5.75 14.15
N PHE A 388 0.89 -4.96 14.00
CA PHE A 388 -0.41 -5.41 13.51
C PHE A 388 -0.66 -4.86 12.11
N GLN A 389 -0.99 -5.76 11.19
CA GLN A 389 -1.38 -5.39 9.84
C GLN A 389 -2.78 -4.74 9.84
N THR A 390 -3.12 -4.09 8.73
CA THR A 390 -4.47 -3.60 8.49
C THR A 390 -5.45 -4.79 8.49
N ASP A 391 -6.69 -4.57 8.93
CA ASP A 391 -7.77 -5.56 8.86
C ASP A 391 -7.48 -6.89 9.58
N THR A 392 -6.83 -6.83 10.76
CA THR A 392 -6.42 -8.01 11.52
C THR A 392 -7.28 -8.26 12.76
N ALA A 393 -7.72 -7.21 13.46
CA ALA A 393 -8.44 -7.34 14.72
C ALA A 393 -9.96 -7.24 14.54
N ASP A 394 -10.70 -8.09 15.25
CA ASP A 394 -12.17 -8.05 15.30
C ASP A 394 -12.66 -6.97 16.28
N GLU A 395 -11.89 -6.74 17.35
CA GLU A 395 -12.15 -5.70 18.33
C GLU A 395 -10.85 -5.13 18.89
N ILE A 396 -10.84 -3.83 19.14
CA ILE A 396 -9.83 -3.16 19.96
C ILE A 396 -10.54 -2.56 21.17
N LEU A 397 -10.13 -2.97 22.36
CA LEU A 397 -10.55 -2.38 23.63
C LEU A 397 -9.42 -1.52 24.19
N SER A 398 -9.69 -0.24 24.41
CA SER A 398 -8.79 0.70 25.05
C SER A 398 -9.40 1.24 26.32
N VAL A 399 -8.80 0.97 27.48
CA VAL A 399 -9.28 1.42 28.79
C VAL A 399 -8.25 2.35 29.41
N ASP A 400 -8.62 3.61 29.63
CA ASP A 400 -7.79 4.65 30.26
C ASP A 400 -6.42 4.84 29.55
N ASN A 401 -6.37 4.61 28.23
CA ASN A 401 -5.19 4.90 27.41
C ASN A 401 -5.36 6.13 26.50
N ILE A 402 -6.59 6.42 26.04
CA ILE A 402 -6.83 7.47 25.04
C ILE A 402 -6.44 8.85 25.55
N ASP A 403 -6.65 9.09 26.84
CA ASP A 403 -6.33 10.30 27.58
C ASP A 403 -4.83 10.45 27.86
N GLN A 404 -4.03 9.41 27.65
CA GLN A 404 -2.57 9.46 27.75
C GLN A 404 -1.89 10.01 26.49
N PHE A 405 -2.63 10.27 25.41
CA PHE A 405 -2.10 10.89 24.20
C PHE A 405 -2.35 12.39 24.18
N TYR A 406 -1.46 13.15 23.55
CA TYR A 406 -1.72 14.57 23.35
C TYR A 406 -2.83 14.78 22.31
N GLN A 407 -3.58 15.87 22.45
CA GLN A 407 -4.68 16.20 21.54
C GLN A 407 -4.26 16.29 20.06
N TRP A 408 -3.02 16.71 19.79
CA TRP A 408 -2.49 16.81 18.42
C TRP A 408 -2.03 15.47 17.84
N GLU A 409 -1.84 14.43 18.66
CA GLU A 409 -1.41 13.09 18.20
C GLU A 409 -2.59 12.12 18.06
N VAL A 410 -3.65 12.32 18.85
CA VAL A 410 -4.71 11.30 19.02
C VAL A 410 -5.45 10.97 17.72
N GLY A 411 -5.54 11.91 16.78
CA GLY A 411 -6.13 11.64 15.46
C GLY A 411 -5.39 10.56 14.69
N ASP A 412 -4.05 10.61 14.72
CA ASP A 412 -3.21 9.60 14.04
C ASP A 412 -3.21 8.28 14.79
N VAL A 413 -3.25 8.32 16.13
CA VAL A 413 -3.41 7.12 16.97
C VAL A 413 -4.71 6.39 16.64
N LEU A 414 -5.84 7.09 16.60
CA LEU A 414 -7.15 6.50 16.32
C LEU A 414 -7.26 5.98 14.88
N LYS A 415 -6.66 6.68 13.90
CA LYS A 415 -6.56 6.15 12.53
C LYS A 415 -5.73 4.87 12.48
N SER A 416 -4.65 4.80 13.26
CA SER A 416 -3.86 3.58 13.35
C SER A 416 -4.64 2.42 13.99
N TRP A 417 -5.43 2.69 15.04
CA TRP A 417 -6.30 1.68 15.65
C TRP A 417 -7.39 1.23 14.67
N ALA A 418 -8.05 2.17 14.00
CA ALA A 418 -9.06 1.89 12.98
C ALA A 418 -8.47 1.10 11.80
N ARG A 419 -7.23 1.38 11.39
CA ARG A 419 -6.52 0.61 10.37
C ARG A 419 -6.44 -0.87 10.75
N VAL A 420 -6.07 -1.19 11.99
CA VAL A 420 -5.90 -2.57 12.47
C VAL A 420 -7.21 -3.34 12.56
N LEU A 421 -8.34 -2.68 12.79
CA LEU A 421 -9.65 -3.34 12.79
C LEU A 421 -10.00 -3.88 11.40
N LYS A 422 -10.61 -5.06 11.34
CA LYS A 422 -11.30 -5.58 10.16
C LYS A 422 -12.46 -4.66 9.77
N PRO A 423 -12.90 -4.65 8.50
CA PRO A 423 -14.18 -4.04 8.13
C PRO A 423 -15.30 -4.63 9.01
N GLY A 424 -16.13 -3.78 9.61
CA GLY A 424 -17.13 -4.18 10.60
C GLY A 424 -16.58 -4.43 12.03
N GLY A 425 -15.27 -4.37 12.23
CA GLY A 425 -14.62 -4.51 13.53
C GLY A 425 -14.88 -3.30 14.45
N ALA A 426 -14.88 -3.54 15.76
CA ALA A 426 -15.27 -2.54 16.75
C ALA A 426 -14.07 -1.92 17.49
N LEU A 427 -14.03 -0.59 17.55
CA LEU A 427 -13.18 0.16 18.47
C LEU A 427 -14.00 0.54 19.71
N VAL A 428 -13.61 0.01 20.86
CA VAL A 428 -14.19 0.33 22.16
C VAL A 428 -13.20 1.17 22.95
N ILE A 429 -13.60 2.39 23.30
CA ILE A 429 -12.81 3.30 24.14
C ILE A 429 -13.55 3.53 25.45
N GLU A 430 -12.87 3.22 26.55
CA GLU A 430 -13.27 3.58 27.89
C GLU A 430 -12.31 4.60 28.49
N CYS A 431 -12.84 5.72 28.99
CA CYS A 431 -12.08 6.73 29.71
C CYS A 431 -12.97 7.50 30.69
N ALA A 432 -12.38 8.37 31.51
CA ALA A 432 -13.15 9.30 32.33
C ALA A 432 -13.95 10.30 31.47
N ASP A 433 -15.17 10.64 31.90
CA ASP A 433 -15.91 11.78 31.32
C ASP A 433 -15.46 13.07 32.00
N PHE A 434 -14.76 13.90 31.24
CA PHE A 434 -14.17 15.15 31.74
C PHE A 434 -15.24 16.16 32.19
N SER A 435 -16.42 16.19 31.55
CA SER A 435 -17.52 17.06 31.97
C SER A 435 -18.02 16.65 33.35
N MET A 436 -18.19 15.34 33.57
CA MET A 436 -18.67 14.83 34.84
C MET A 436 -17.61 14.96 35.95
N ALA A 437 -16.33 14.77 35.63
CA ALA A 437 -15.23 15.06 36.55
C ALA A 437 -15.22 16.54 36.97
N CYS A 438 -15.44 17.48 36.05
CA CYS A 438 -15.56 18.89 36.38
C CYS A 438 -16.74 19.17 37.33
N GLU A 439 -17.91 18.60 37.05
CA GLU A 439 -19.09 18.76 37.92
C GLU A 439 -18.86 18.18 39.31
N GLN A 440 -18.25 17.00 39.39
CA GLN A 440 -17.93 16.33 40.65
C GLN A 440 -16.91 17.15 41.45
N PHE A 441 -15.89 17.69 40.79
CA PHE A 441 -14.89 18.56 41.44
C PHE A 441 -15.55 19.77 42.07
N LEU A 442 -16.45 20.44 41.34
CA LEU A 442 -17.18 21.59 41.85
C LEU A 442 -18.04 21.23 43.07
N LYS A 443 -18.74 20.08 43.04
CA LYS A 443 -19.53 19.58 44.19
C LYS A 443 -18.64 19.25 45.40
N GLU A 444 -17.55 18.54 45.19
CA GLU A 444 -16.60 18.12 46.24
C GLU A 444 -15.79 19.28 46.82
N SER A 445 -15.53 20.33 46.03
CA SER A 445 -14.78 21.50 46.46
C SER A 445 -15.45 22.24 47.61
N VAL A 446 -16.79 22.22 47.65
CA VAL A 446 -17.59 22.77 48.75
C VAL A 446 -17.45 21.92 50.02
N ALA A 447 -17.27 20.60 49.88
CA ALA A 447 -17.09 19.66 50.98
C ALA A 447 -15.63 19.48 51.42
N GLY A 448 -14.67 20.07 50.70
CA GLY A 448 -13.23 19.99 51.01
C GLY A 448 -12.56 18.65 50.69
N ASN A 449 -13.18 17.79 49.86
CA ASN A 449 -12.67 16.44 49.56
C ASN A 449 -12.53 16.18 48.05
N THR A 450 -11.71 16.97 47.36
CA THR A 450 -11.52 16.90 45.89
C THR A 450 -10.45 15.90 45.43
N ALA A 451 -9.79 15.21 46.38
CA ALA A 451 -8.59 14.43 46.10
C ALA A 451 -8.84 13.34 45.04
N ASN A 452 -9.97 12.64 45.09
CA ASN A 452 -10.29 11.58 44.13
C ASN A 452 -10.57 12.14 42.73
N THR A 453 -11.31 13.24 42.63
CA THR A 453 -11.60 13.86 41.34
C THR A 453 -10.35 14.48 40.70
N LEU A 454 -9.46 15.06 41.49
CA LEU A 454 -8.19 15.57 40.98
C LEU A 454 -7.28 14.45 40.45
N LYS A 455 -7.33 13.25 41.04
CA LYS A 455 -6.62 12.08 40.50
C LYS A 455 -7.15 11.63 39.14
N LEU A 456 -8.46 11.74 38.91
CA LEU A 456 -9.05 11.45 37.60
C LEU A 456 -8.59 12.44 36.52
N ILE A 457 -8.37 13.71 36.89
CA ILE A 457 -7.98 14.76 35.94
C ILE A 457 -6.46 14.80 35.71
N TYR A 458 -5.67 14.60 36.77
CA TYR A 458 -4.22 14.84 36.75
C TYR A 458 -3.36 13.60 36.99
N GLY A 459 -3.98 12.42 37.21
CA GLY A 459 -3.29 11.21 37.63
C GLY A 459 -3.03 11.16 39.15
N ASP A 460 -2.65 9.98 39.67
CA ASP A 460 -2.30 9.84 41.08
C ASP A 460 -0.84 10.27 41.32
N PRO A 461 -0.57 11.39 42.03
CA PRO A 461 0.80 11.82 42.30
C PRO A 461 1.60 10.80 43.13
N ALA A 462 0.94 9.84 43.80
CA ALA A 462 1.60 8.75 44.50
C ALA A 462 2.33 7.78 43.56
N GLN A 463 1.87 7.62 42.32
CA GLN A 463 2.47 6.72 41.32
C GLN A 463 3.82 7.22 40.81
N ARG A 464 4.04 8.55 40.83
CA ARG A 464 5.28 9.19 40.36
C ARG A 464 5.71 8.74 38.95
N ASN A 465 4.75 8.38 38.10
CA ASN A 465 5.00 7.98 36.73
C ASN A 465 4.34 9.01 35.78
N PRO A 466 5.10 9.97 35.23
CA PRO A 466 4.56 10.97 34.31
C PRO A 466 3.91 10.38 33.05
N CYS A 467 4.22 9.13 32.68
CA CYS A 467 3.63 8.45 31.55
C CYS A 467 2.21 7.92 31.82
N GLU A 468 1.82 7.77 33.10
CA GLU A 468 0.49 7.29 33.51
C GLU A 468 -0.50 8.44 33.78
N HIS A 469 -0.11 9.69 33.53
CA HIS A 469 -0.97 10.85 33.78
C HIS A 469 -1.81 11.20 32.53
N PRO A 470 -3.11 11.49 32.69
CA PRO A 470 -3.92 12.04 31.61
C PRO A 470 -3.30 13.32 31.05
N LYS A 471 -3.11 13.38 29.74
CA LYS A 471 -2.65 14.53 28.98
C LYS A 471 -3.80 15.32 28.37
N TRP A 472 -4.97 14.69 28.24
CA TRP A 472 -6.17 15.31 27.69
C TRP A 472 -7.44 14.76 28.35
N GLY A 473 -8.51 15.58 28.37
CA GLY A 473 -9.83 15.20 28.89
C GLY A 473 -10.87 15.13 27.77
N TYR A 474 -11.65 14.06 27.73
CA TYR A 474 -12.71 13.87 26.75
C TYR A 474 -14.09 13.98 27.39
N THR A 475 -15.00 14.66 26.69
CA THR A 475 -16.45 14.51 26.87
C THR A 475 -16.98 13.49 25.88
N SER A 476 -18.13 12.88 26.18
CA SER A 476 -18.79 11.93 25.26
C SER A 476 -18.95 12.48 23.83
N GLU A 477 -19.32 13.76 23.71
CA GLU A 477 -19.47 14.44 22.40
C GLU A 477 -18.13 14.66 21.69
N SER A 478 -17.09 15.08 22.42
CA SER A 478 -15.77 15.33 21.83
C SER A 478 -15.11 14.04 21.34
N LEU A 479 -15.24 12.94 22.10
CA LEU A 479 -14.72 11.63 21.72
C LEU A 479 -15.48 11.08 20.51
N LYS A 480 -16.81 11.20 20.50
CA LYS A 480 -17.64 10.80 19.36
C LYS A 480 -17.23 11.50 18.08
N ARG A 481 -17.08 12.84 18.11
CA ARG A 481 -16.64 13.61 16.93
C ARG A 481 -15.26 13.19 16.45
N LEU A 482 -14.35 12.94 17.38
CA LEU A 482 -12.99 12.53 17.06
C LEU A 482 -12.98 11.14 16.40
N MET A 483 -13.73 10.17 16.93
CA MET A 483 -13.85 8.84 16.34
C MET A 483 -14.47 8.88 14.94
N LEU A 484 -15.53 9.67 14.75
CA LEU A 484 -16.13 9.90 13.42
C LEU A 484 -15.13 10.53 12.44
N ALA A 485 -14.37 11.53 12.88
CA ALA A 485 -13.35 12.18 12.06
C ALA A 485 -12.18 11.26 11.68
N CYS A 486 -11.98 10.16 12.42
CA CYS A 486 -10.97 9.15 12.14
C CYS A 486 -11.49 7.99 11.28
N GLY A 487 -12.71 8.12 10.72
CA GLY A 487 -13.27 7.15 9.78
C GLY A 487 -14.02 5.98 10.42
N LEU A 488 -14.39 6.09 11.70
CA LEU A 488 -15.32 5.14 12.33
C LEU A 488 -16.77 5.59 12.11
N GLU A 489 -17.66 4.63 11.97
CA GLU A 489 -19.10 4.82 11.82
C GLU A 489 -19.87 4.23 12.99
N GLY A 490 -21.17 4.49 13.08
CA GLY A 490 -22.02 3.93 14.15
C GLY A 490 -21.52 4.28 15.56
N VAL A 491 -20.92 5.46 15.73
CA VAL A 491 -20.27 5.83 17.00
C VAL A 491 -21.31 6.15 18.07
N GLU A 492 -21.39 5.28 19.08
CA GLU A 492 -22.43 5.28 20.11
C GLU A 492 -21.88 5.13 21.53
N LEU A 493 -22.50 5.85 22.46
CA LEU A 493 -22.24 5.71 23.89
C LEU A 493 -22.99 4.47 24.40
N GLN A 494 -22.27 3.55 25.03
CA GLN A 494 -22.84 2.33 25.61
C GLN A 494 -22.76 2.34 27.13
N THR A 495 -23.71 1.67 27.78
CA THR A 495 -23.68 1.40 29.22
C THR A 495 -23.08 0.01 29.47
N ARG A 496 -22.25 -0.13 30.50
CA ARG A 496 -21.66 -1.43 30.86
C ARG A 496 -22.71 -2.28 31.58
N SER A 497 -23.12 -3.38 30.97
CA SER A 497 -24.01 -4.36 31.61
C SER A 497 -23.34 -4.97 32.84
N GLY A 498 -23.96 -4.83 34.02
CA GLY A 498 -23.56 -5.57 35.23
C GLY A 498 -22.69 -4.84 36.26
N MET A 499 -22.48 -3.52 36.16
CA MET A 499 -21.91 -2.73 37.26
C MET A 499 -23.02 -2.04 38.08
N ASP A 500 -22.92 -2.17 39.41
CA ASP A 500 -23.80 -1.51 40.38
C ASP A 500 -23.71 0.02 40.20
N HIS A 501 -24.87 0.69 40.22
CA HIS A 501 -25.10 2.07 39.75
C HIS A 501 -24.41 3.18 40.57
N SER A 502 -23.36 2.88 41.35
CA SER A 502 -22.68 3.88 42.19
C SER A 502 -21.29 4.29 41.69
N ASN A 503 -20.69 3.57 40.73
CA ASN A 503 -19.34 3.86 40.20
C ASN A 503 -19.28 4.04 38.68
N SER A 504 -20.40 3.83 37.97
CA SER A 504 -20.49 3.94 36.50
C SER A 504 -20.68 5.37 36.00
N ASP A 505 -21.03 6.31 36.86
CA ASP A 505 -21.58 7.59 36.40
C ASP A 505 -20.53 8.47 35.71
N ASN A 506 -19.24 8.42 36.07
CA ASN A 506 -18.24 9.35 35.52
C ASN A 506 -17.39 8.78 34.37
N ARG A 507 -17.86 7.75 33.66
CA ARG A 507 -17.07 7.08 32.61
C ARG A 507 -17.78 7.08 31.27
N ILE A 508 -16.99 7.27 30.21
CA ILE A 508 -17.42 7.11 28.83
C ILE A 508 -17.07 5.68 28.42
N ARG A 509 -18.02 4.97 27.81
CA ARG A 509 -17.73 3.79 26.98
C ARG A 509 -18.27 4.07 25.59
N MET A 510 -17.39 4.47 24.69
CA MET A 510 -17.72 4.81 23.31
C MET A 510 -17.36 3.64 22.41
N VAL A 511 -18.28 3.24 21.54
CA VAL A 511 -18.06 2.18 20.56
C VAL A 511 -18.22 2.77 19.17
N GLY A 512 -17.25 2.54 18.29
CA GLY A 512 -17.31 2.89 16.88
C GLY A 512 -16.94 1.69 16.02
N ILE A 513 -17.53 1.60 14.83
CA ILE A 513 -17.37 0.47 13.92
C ILE A 513 -16.54 0.92 12.72
N LYS A 514 -15.59 0.10 12.29
CA LYS A 514 -14.92 0.34 11.01
C LYS A 514 -15.89 0.10 9.85
N PRO A 515 -16.00 1.00 8.87
CA PRO A 515 -16.85 0.80 7.70
C PRO A 515 -16.59 -0.55 7.00
N THR A 516 -17.65 -1.16 6.48
CA THR A 516 -17.59 -2.48 5.81
C THR A 516 -17.16 -2.43 4.34
N VAL A 517 -16.91 -1.24 3.79
CA VAL A 517 -16.68 -0.99 2.36
C VAL A 517 -15.20 -0.77 2.08
#